data_AF-A0A355TXP1-F1
#
_entry.id   AF-A0A355TXP1-F1
#
_cell.length_a   1.000
_cell.length_b   1.000
_cell.length_c   1.000
_cell.angle_alpha   90.00
_cell.angle_beta   90.00
_cell.angle_gamma   90.00
#
_symmetry.space_group_name_H-M   'P 1'
#
loop_
_entity.id
_entity.type
_entity.pdbx_description
1 polymer ?
#
loop_
_entity_poly.entity_id
_entity_poly.type
_entity_poly.pdbx_seq_one_letter_code
_entity_poly.pdbx_strand_id
1 'polypeptide(L)'
;MSGSLTPYDKKAYRESKRRRKQAFKADKTGRITPIRTKKRKIIITISVAAVVFVSAVCGYFMLSSYTDSEGENVQTVAELEQNELLTVVSQSHPVEQSYVPVLEHFENFEVNALMLDSIREMFENADSDGINLKIINAYIPFDVQQKMHEQKLEEFLSNPDYTKVRAESEAKRTVPQGGRSEFQTGLLVDFDISDSQVSEWLERNCVKYGFILRYPESKEDVCSHTASGSIYRYVGKDNAENMRSYNMILEEYRLYLETRQNQ
;
A
#
# COMPACT_ATOMS: atom_id res chain seq x y z
N MET A 1 -32.58 50.25 -83.70
CA MET A 1 -32.22 49.71 -82.37
C MET A 1 -30.96 48.86 -82.54
N SER A 2 -29.82 49.33 -82.04
CA SER A 2 -28.52 48.64 -82.11
C SER A 2 -28.45 47.63 -80.97
N GLY A 3 -28.46 46.32 -81.29
CA GLY A 3 -28.25 45.26 -80.32
C GLY A 3 -26.77 44.94 -80.21
N SER A 4 -26.09 45.49 -79.21
CA SER A 4 -24.72 45.08 -78.90
C SER A 4 -24.74 43.69 -78.24
N LEU A 5 -24.10 42.71 -78.90
CA LEU A 5 -23.86 41.39 -78.34
C LEU A 5 -22.94 41.54 -77.12
N THR A 6 -23.40 41.08 -75.96
CA THR A 6 -22.59 41.05 -74.74
C THR A 6 -21.35 40.15 -74.95
N PRO A 7 -20.15 40.57 -74.52
CA PRO A 7 -18.93 39.77 -74.68
C PRO A 7 -19.07 38.38 -74.07
N TYR A 8 -18.54 37.36 -74.75
CA TYR A 8 -18.58 35.98 -74.28
C TYR A 8 -17.81 35.82 -72.95
N ASP A 9 -18.54 35.68 -71.84
CA ASP A 9 -17.96 35.38 -70.54
C ASP A 9 -17.76 33.86 -70.37
N LYS A 10 -16.50 33.45 -70.53
CA LYS A 10 -16.04 32.07 -70.37
C LYS A 10 -16.34 31.51 -68.97
N LYS A 11 -16.45 32.36 -67.94
CA LYS A 11 -16.79 31.96 -66.57
C LYS A 11 -18.28 31.65 -66.44
N ALA A 12 -19.16 32.54 -66.91
CA ALA A 12 -20.60 32.32 -66.97
C ALA A 12 -20.97 31.07 -67.79
N TYR A 13 -20.32 30.85 -68.95
CA TYR A 13 -20.56 29.66 -69.77
C TYR A 13 -20.19 28.36 -69.02
N ARG A 14 -19.03 28.34 -68.36
CA ARG A 14 -18.58 27.18 -67.56
C ARG A 14 -19.54 26.90 -66.40
N GLU A 15 -20.11 27.93 -65.80
CA GLU A 15 -21.06 27.79 -64.70
C GLU A 15 -22.42 27.26 -65.17
N SER A 16 -22.94 27.79 -66.28
CA SER A 16 -24.18 27.31 -66.93
C SER A 16 -24.08 25.83 -67.32
N LYS A 17 -22.97 25.43 -67.96
CA LYS A 17 -22.73 24.02 -68.34
C LYS A 17 -22.66 23.08 -67.12
N ARG A 18 -22.17 23.57 -65.98
CA ARG A 18 -22.13 22.82 -64.72
C ARG A 18 -23.53 22.69 -64.09
N ARG A 19 -24.34 23.75 -64.08
CA ARG A 19 -25.74 23.72 -63.59
C ARG A 19 -26.61 22.75 -64.39
N ARG A 20 -26.50 22.75 -65.72
CA ARG A 20 -27.22 21.80 -66.61
C ARG A 20 -26.89 20.33 -66.31
N LYS A 21 -25.61 20.01 -66.07
CA LYS A 21 -25.20 18.64 -65.69
C LYS A 21 -25.71 18.22 -64.31
N GLN A 22 -25.87 19.16 -63.38
CA GLN A 22 -26.37 18.88 -62.03
C GLN A 22 -27.88 18.68 -62.03
N ALA A 23 -28.63 19.49 -62.78
CA ALA A 23 -30.06 19.30 -63.00
C ALA A 23 -30.35 17.91 -63.61
N PHE A 24 -29.58 17.52 -64.63
CA PHE A 24 -29.69 16.19 -65.25
C PHE A 24 -29.41 15.03 -64.27
N LYS A 25 -28.46 15.19 -63.34
CA LYS A 25 -28.19 14.18 -62.31
C LYS A 25 -29.28 14.12 -61.24
N ALA A 26 -29.79 15.27 -60.82
CA ALA A 26 -30.87 15.36 -59.82
C ALA A 26 -32.17 14.72 -60.32
N ASP A 27 -32.48 14.92 -61.61
CA ASP A 27 -33.66 14.32 -62.28
C ASP A 27 -33.59 12.78 -62.30
N LYS A 28 -32.38 12.23 -62.39
CA LYS A 28 -32.15 10.78 -62.45
C LYS A 28 -32.09 10.09 -61.07
N THR A 29 -31.73 10.82 -60.00
CA THR A 29 -31.49 10.23 -58.66
C THR A 29 -32.41 10.77 -57.56
N GLY A 30 -33.27 11.75 -57.86
CA GLY A 30 -34.20 12.38 -56.90
C GLY A 30 -33.53 13.19 -55.78
N ARG A 31 -32.20 13.34 -55.79
CA ARG A 31 -31.42 14.02 -54.75
C ARG A 31 -30.60 15.17 -55.31
N ILE A 32 -30.80 16.37 -54.77
CA ILE A 32 -29.97 17.54 -55.08
C ILE A 32 -28.67 17.45 -54.29
N THR A 33 -27.61 16.91 -54.89
CA THR A 33 -26.29 16.90 -54.26
C THR A 33 -25.64 18.29 -54.34
N PRO A 34 -25.15 18.89 -53.25
CA PRO A 34 -24.49 20.19 -53.27
C PRO A 34 -23.20 20.15 -54.11
N ILE A 35 -22.86 21.27 -54.77
CA ILE A 35 -21.67 21.36 -55.63
C ILE A 35 -20.41 21.19 -54.77
N ARG A 36 -19.74 20.05 -54.91
CA ARG A 36 -18.52 19.70 -54.18
C ARG A 36 -17.29 20.08 -55.01
N THR A 37 -16.73 21.26 -54.76
CA THR A 37 -15.48 21.72 -55.41
C THR A 37 -14.26 20.98 -54.84
N LYS A 38 -13.15 20.90 -55.60
CA LYS A 38 -11.89 20.29 -55.12
C LYS A 38 -11.44 20.89 -53.78
N LYS A 39 -11.58 22.23 -53.62
CA LYS A 39 -11.32 22.94 -52.35
C LYS A 39 -12.19 22.43 -51.19
N ARG A 40 -13.48 22.21 -51.41
CA ARG A 40 -14.41 21.70 -50.37
C ARG A 40 -14.13 20.24 -49.97
N LYS A 41 -13.58 19.40 -50.88
CA LYS A 41 -13.12 18.05 -50.53
C LYS A 41 -11.91 18.08 -49.59
N ILE A 42 -10.92 18.92 -49.92
CA ILE A 42 -9.70 19.10 -49.13
C ILE A 42 -10.02 19.61 -47.72
N ILE A 43 -10.91 20.60 -47.62
CA ILE A 43 -11.35 21.13 -46.32
C ILE A 43 -11.99 20.04 -45.47
N ILE A 44 -12.95 19.27 -46.01
CA ILE A 44 -13.61 18.19 -45.27
C ILE A 44 -12.60 17.11 -44.83
N THR A 45 -11.66 16.72 -45.68
CA THR A 45 -10.64 15.72 -45.31
C THR A 45 -9.70 16.23 -44.22
N ILE A 46 -9.30 17.51 -44.27
CA ILE A 46 -8.48 18.12 -43.22
C ILE A 46 -9.28 18.20 -41.91
N SER A 47 -10.56 18.58 -41.96
CA SER A 47 -11.42 18.63 -40.77
C SER A 47 -11.60 17.25 -40.13
N VAL A 48 -11.84 16.20 -40.93
CA VAL A 48 -11.97 14.83 -40.41
C VAL A 48 -10.64 14.34 -39.81
N ALA A 49 -9.52 14.59 -40.49
CA ALA A 49 -8.20 14.25 -39.96
C ALA A 49 -7.90 15.00 -38.65
N ALA A 50 -8.29 16.27 -38.55
CA ALA A 50 -8.14 17.07 -37.33
C ALA A 50 -9.01 16.52 -36.18
N VAL A 51 -10.26 16.13 -36.44
CA VAL A 51 -11.11 15.52 -35.40
C VAL A 51 -10.53 14.20 -34.91
N VAL A 52 -10.07 13.33 -35.82
CA VAL A 52 -9.44 12.05 -35.45
C VAL A 52 -8.17 12.29 -34.64
N PHE A 53 -7.35 13.25 -35.05
CA PHE A 53 -6.14 13.63 -34.33
C PHE A 53 -6.46 14.16 -32.92
N VAL A 54 -7.44 15.06 -32.80
CA VAL A 54 -7.86 15.59 -31.49
C VAL A 54 -8.42 14.48 -30.61
N SER A 55 -9.21 13.54 -31.15
CA SER A 55 -9.71 12.40 -30.36
C SER A 55 -8.59 11.46 -29.90
N ALA A 56 -7.58 11.23 -30.74
CA ALA A 56 -6.43 10.40 -30.38
C ALA A 56 -5.57 11.08 -29.30
N VAL A 57 -5.34 12.39 -29.44
CA VAL A 57 -4.60 13.18 -28.45
C VAL A 57 -5.37 13.26 -27.13
N CYS A 58 -6.68 13.53 -27.14
CA CYS A 58 -7.51 13.49 -25.93
C CYS A 58 -7.54 12.10 -25.29
N GLY A 59 -7.65 11.03 -26.09
CA GLY A 59 -7.60 9.66 -25.59
C GLY A 59 -6.26 9.32 -24.93
N TYR A 60 -5.15 9.76 -25.54
CA TYR A 60 -3.81 9.62 -24.99
C TYR A 60 -3.65 10.39 -23.68
N PHE A 61 -4.09 11.65 -23.63
CA PHE A 61 -4.03 12.47 -22.41
C PHE A 61 -4.90 11.90 -21.28
N MET A 62 -6.12 11.44 -21.57
CA MET A 62 -6.99 10.80 -20.58
C MET A 62 -6.38 9.51 -20.02
N LEU A 63 -5.80 8.67 -20.88
CA LEU A 63 -5.15 7.44 -20.45
C LEU A 63 -3.91 7.73 -19.60
N SER A 64 -3.09 8.70 -20.01
CA SER A 64 -1.92 9.14 -19.24
C SER A 64 -2.31 9.67 -17.87
N SER A 65 -3.37 10.50 -17.78
CA SER A 65 -3.83 11.01 -16.49
C SER A 65 -4.40 9.93 -15.58
N TYR A 66 -5.01 8.88 -16.14
CA TYR A 66 -5.54 7.76 -15.36
C TYR A 66 -4.40 6.93 -14.77
N THR A 67 -3.39 6.59 -15.58
CA THR A 67 -2.22 5.81 -15.12
C THR A 67 -1.40 6.55 -14.07
N ASP A 68 -1.27 7.88 -14.18
CA ASP A 68 -0.56 8.69 -13.18
C ASP A 68 -1.30 8.66 -11.82
N SER A 69 -2.63 8.73 -11.83
CA SER A 69 -3.44 8.69 -10.59
C SER A 69 -3.43 7.33 -9.88
N GLU A 70 -3.43 6.21 -10.63
CA GLU A 70 -3.26 4.88 -10.03
C GLU A 70 -1.83 4.68 -9.50
N GLY A 71 -0.81 5.16 -10.23
CA GLY A 71 0.58 5.08 -9.80
C GLY A 71 0.85 5.84 -8.50
N GLU A 72 0.33 7.06 -8.37
CA GLU A 72 0.46 7.88 -7.15
C GLU A 72 -0.27 7.24 -5.96
N ASN A 73 -1.48 6.71 -6.16
CA ASN A 73 -2.25 6.03 -5.11
C ASN A 73 -1.53 4.76 -4.61
N VAL A 74 -1.02 3.93 -5.52
CA VAL A 74 -0.27 2.71 -5.18
C VAL A 74 1.04 3.03 -4.46
N GLN A 75 1.76 4.07 -4.87
CA GLN A 75 2.97 4.52 -4.16
C GLN A 75 2.63 4.98 -2.73
N THR A 76 1.57 5.77 -2.55
CA THR A 76 1.16 6.20 -1.21
C THR A 76 0.71 5.06 -0.30
N VAL A 77 0.00 4.05 -0.83
CA VAL A 77 -0.41 2.88 -0.04
C VAL A 77 0.81 2.07 0.39
N ALA A 78 1.72 1.77 -0.54
CA ALA A 78 2.94 1.01 -0.23
C ALA A 78 3.82 1.75 0.80
N GLU A 79 3.91 3.08 0.73
CA GLU A 79 4.65 3.88 1.71
C GLU A 79 4.00 3.83 3.10
N LEU A 80 2.66 3.91 3.17
CA LEU A 80 1.93 3.78 4.44
C LEU A 80 2.11 2.39 5.07
N GLU A 81 2.04 1.33 4.27
CA GLU A 81 2.29 -0.04 4.73
C GLU A 81 3.72 -0.20 5.26
N GLN A 82 4.73 0.32 4.55
CA GLN A 82 6.12 0.27 5.01
C GLN A 82 6.31 1.05 6.32
N ASN A 83 5.68 2.21 6.45
CA ASN A 83 5.73 2.98 7.69
C ASN A 83 5.07 2.22 8.86
N GLU A 84 3.97 1.53 8.62
CA GLU A 84 3.31 0.68 9.63
C GLU A 84 4.21 -0.48 10.06
N LEU A 85 4.81 -1.21 9.10
CA LEU A 85 5.72 -2.33 9.38
C LEU A 85 6.90 -1.92 10.28
N LEU A 86 7.42 -0.71 10.09
CA LEU A 86 8.58 -0.18 10.80
C LEU A 86 8.21 0.68 12.04
N THR A 87 6.92 0.75 12.39
CA THR A 87 6.48 1.49 13.58
C THR A 87 6.97 0.81 14.86
N VAL A 88 7.69 1.55 15.70
CA VAL A 88 8.16 1.10 17.02
C VAL A 88 7.19 1.63 18.07
N VAL A 89 6.57 0.73 18.84
CA VAL A 89 5.70 1.10 19.95
C VAL A 89 6.39 0.76 21.26
N SER A 90 6.53 1.74 22.14
CA SER A 90 7.23 1.54 23.40
C SER A 90 6.77 2.55 24.46
N GLN A 91 7.39 2.50 25.63
CA GLN A 91 7.15 3.46 26.70
C GLN A 91 7.43 4.92 26.28
N SER A 92 8.37 5.14 25.36
CA SER A 92 8.68 6.48 24.83
C SER A 92 7.88 6.85 23.59
N HIS A 93 7.28 5.86 22.91
CA HIS A 93 6.54 6.03 21.66
C HIS A 93 5.19 5.29 21.74
N PRO A 94 4.21 5.84 22.48
CA PRO A 94 2.90 5.20 22.58
C PRO A 94 2.06 5.41 21.31
N VAL A 95 1.20 4.45 20.99
CA VAL A 95 0.09 4.63 20.05
C VAL A 95 -1.12 5.25 20.75
N GLU A 96 -1.95 5.94 19.97
CA GLU A 96 -3.20 6.53 20.46
C GLU A 96 -4.22 5.45 20.84
N GLN A 97 -5.15 5.78 21.75
CA GLN A 97 -6.22 4.86 22.14
C GLN A 97 -7.13 4.47 20.97
N SER A 98 -7.31 5.36 19.99
CA SER A 98 -8.08 5.12 18.77
C SER A 98 -7.33 4.31 17.71
N TYR A 99 -6.04 4.03 17.90
CA TYR A 99 -5.27 3.25 16.93
C TYR A 99 -5.74 1.79 16.95
N VAL A 100 -6.24 1.34 15.80
CA VAL A 100 -6.58 -0.06 15.55
C VAL A 100 -6.02 -0.41 14.16
N PRO A 101 -5.07 -1.35 14.07
CA PRO A 101 -4.54 -1.78 12.77
C PRO A 101 -5.60 -2.53 11.96
N VAL A 102 -5.34 -2.74 10.68
CA VAL A 102 -6.18 -3.64 9.87
C VAL A 102 -5.90 -5.07 10.31
N LEU A 103 -6.90 -5.73 10.89
CA LEU A 103 -6.77 -7.06 11.48
C LEU A 103 -7.44 -8.13 10.64
N GLU A 104 -6.80 -9.29 10.61
CA GLU A 104 -7.30 -10.51 9.98
C GLU A 104 -7.19 -11.69 10.95
N HIS A 105 -8.03 -12.69 10.75
CA HIS A 105 -8.03 -13.88 11.59
C HIS A 105 -7.01 -14.91 11.08
N PHE A 106 -6.18 -15.39 11.99
CA PHE A 106 -5.29 -16.53 11.78
C PHE A 106 -5.46 -17.52 12.95
N GLU A 107 -5.99 -18.71 12.65
CA GLU A 107 -6.45 -19.67 13.65
C GLU A 107 -7.42 -19.04 14.67
N ASN A 108 -7.05 -19.00 15.96
CA ASN A 108 -7.83 -18.41 17.04
C ASN A 108 -7.36 -17.00 17.42
N PHE A 109 -6.48 -16.40 16.62
CA PHE A 109 -5.83 -15.13 16.91
C PHE A 109 -6.17 -14.07 15.85
N GLU A 110 -6.12 -12.82 16.26
CA GLU A 110 -6.12 -11.68 15.35
C GLU A 110 -4.67 -11.24 15.11
N VAL A 111 -4.32 -10.99 13.85
CA VAL A 111 -3.00 -10.52 13.42
C VAL A 111 -3.16 -9.36 12.45
N ASN A 112 -2.13 -8.54 12.29
CA ASN A 112 -2.12 -7.49 11.29
C ASN A 112 -2.23 -8.09 9.88
N ALA A 113 -3.13 -7.57 9.05
CA ALA A 113 -3.40 -8.08 7.71
C ALA A 113 -2.13 -8.17 6.83
N LEU A 114 -1.16 -7.29 7.05
CA LEU A 114 0.11 -7.25 6.32
C LEU A 114 0.96 -8.53 6.49
N MET A 115 0.79 -9.28 7.58
CA MET A 115 1.54 -10.51 7.83
C MET A 115 0.84 -11.77 7.36
N LEU A 116 -0.44 -11.69 6.98
CA LEU A 116 -1.33 -12.85 6.90
C LEU A 116 -0.84 -13.92 5.92
N ASP A 117 -0.37 -13.52 4.75
CA ASP A 117 0.14 -14.46 3.75
C ASP A 117 1.50 -15.04 4.18
N SER A 118 2.35 -14.20 4.77
CA SER A 118 3.66 -14.61 5.28
C SER A 118 3.57 -15.60 6.43
N ILE A 119 2.64 -15.41 7.38
CA ILE A 119 2.46 -16.33 8.50
C ILE A 119 1.86 -17.66 8.04
N ARG A 120 0.95 -17.66 7.06
CA ARG A 120 0.43 -18.90 6.44
C ARG A 120 1.55 -19.69 5.78
N GLU A 121 2.34 -19.04 4.92
CA GLU A 121 3.47 -19.67 4.24
C GLU A 121 4.49 -20.24 5.24
N MET A 122 4.75 -19.51 6.34
CA MET A 122 5.65 -19.97 7.40
C MET A 122 5.13 -21.24 8.08
N PHE A 123 3.83 -21.31 8.40
CA PHE A 123 3.22 -22.48 9.04
C PHE A 123 3.19 -23.69 8.11
N GLU A 124 2.84 -23.50 6.83
CA GLU A 124 2.82 -24.58 5.83
C GLU A 124 4.21 -25.19 5.60
N ASN A 125 5.24 -24.35 5.51
CA ASN A 125 6.61 -24.82 5.34
C ASN A 125 7.17 -25.44 6.61
N ALA A 126 6.82 -24.93 7.79
CA ALA A 126 7.18 -25.57 9.06
C ALA A 126 6.58 -26.97 9.18
N ASP A 127 5.28 -27.14 8.86
CA ASP A 127 4.61 -28.44 8.87
C ASP A 127 5.25 -29.42 7.87
N SER A 128 5.62 -28.91 6.68
CA SER A 128 6.35 -29.69 5.66
C SER A 128 7.74 -30.16 6.15
N ASP A 129 8.38 -29.38 7.02
CA ASP A 129 9.64 -29.72 7.69
C ASP A 129 9.43 -30.60 8.95
N GLY A 130 8.19 -30.95 9.28
CA GLY A 130 7.84 -31.74 10.47
C GLY A 130 7.82 -30.94 11.77
N ILE A 131 7.77 -29.61 11.70
CA ILE A 131 7.75 -28.68 12.82
C ILE A 131 6.34 -28.16 13.04
N ASN A 132 5.77 -28.41 14.23
CA ASN A 132 4.45 -27.92 14.59
C ASN A 132 4.54 -26.58 15.32
N LEU A 133 4.35 -25.48 14.58
CA LEU A 133 4.29 -24.14 15.16
C LEU A 133 2.95 -23.92 15.89
N LYS A 134 3.02 -23.25 17.05
CA LYS A 134 1.84 -22.83 17.81
C LYS A 134 1.99 -21.41 18.30
N ILE A 135 0.91 -20.66 18.26
CA ILE A 135 0.83 -19.29 18.79
C ILE A 135 0.30 -19.34 20.23
N ILE A 136 0.99 -18.64 21.12
CA ILE A 136 0.54 -18.38 22.50
C ILE A 136 -0.25 -17.08 22.53
N ASN A 137 0.27 -16.05 21.87
CA ASN A 137 -0.31 -14.71 21.90
C ASN A 137 -0.02 -13.92 20.62
N ALA A 138 -0.90 -12.97 20.30
CA ALA A 138 -0.80 -12.12 19.11
C ALA A 138 -1.40 -10.73 19.43
N TYR A 139 -2.29 -10.19 18.59
CA TYR A 139 -2.88 -8.89 18.83
C TYR A 139 -3.55 -8.78 20.21
N ILE A 140 -3.22 -7.73 20.96
CA ILE A 140 -3.87 -7.38 22.22
C ILE A 140 -4.50 -6.00 22.06
N PRO A 141 -5.83 -5.85 22.20
CA PRO A 141 -6.49 -4.56 22.13
C PRO A 141 -6.04 -3.60 23.25
N PHE A 142 -6.14 -2.29 23.00
CA PHE A 142 -5.77 -1.25 23.97
C PHE A 142 -6.42 -1.46 25.35
N ASP A 143 -7.73 -1.66 25.39
CA ASP A 143 -8.47 -1.78 26.66
C ASP A 143 -8.10 -3.05 27.42
N VAL A 144 -7.79 -4.14 26.70
CA VAL A 144 -7.31 -5.39 27.31
C VAL A 144 -5.93 -5.18 27.93
N GLN A 145 -5.01 -4.54 27.19
CA GLN A 145 -3.68 -4.20 27.69
C GLN A 145 -3.74 -3.29 28.92
N GLN A 146 -4.61 -2.27 28.88
CA GLN A 146 -4.81 -1.34 29.99
C GLN A 146 -5.35 -2.06 31.23
N LYS A 147 -6.33 -2.96 31.05
CA LYS A 147 -6.87 -3.78 32.15
C LYS A 147 -5.81 -4.70 32.76
N MET A 148 -4.97 -5.34 31.94
CA MET A 148 -3.85 -6.16 32.42
C MET A 148 -2.87 -5.33 33.25
N HIS A 149 -2.58 -4.09 32.83
CA HIS A 149 -1.73 -3.17 33.58
C HIS A 149 -2.36 -2.80 34.94
N GLU A 150 -3.63 -2.43 34.95
CA GLU A 150 -4.36 -2.07 36.17
C GLU A 150 -4.40 -3.23 37.18
N GLN A 151 -4.67 -4.45 36.70
CA GLN A 151 -4.63 -5.65 37.53
C GLN A 151 -3.24 -5.90 38.11
N LYS A 152 -2.18 -5.75 37.31
CA LYS A 152 -0.80 -5.90 37.79
C LYS A 152 -0.42 -4.81 38.80
N LEU A 153 -0.91 -3.58 38.61
CA LEU A 153 -0.72 -2.49 39.57
C LEU A 153 -1.43 -2.78 40.90
N GLU A 154 -2.67 -3.26 40.86
CA GLU A 154 -3.42 -3.64 42.06
C GLU A 154 -2.75 -4.78 42.84
N GLU A 155 -2.20 -5.78 42.12
CA GLU A 155 -1.40 -6.86 42.70
C GLU A 155 -0.20 -6.31 43.49
N PHE A 156 0.57 -5.38 42.91
CA PHE A 156 1.71 -4.77 43.59
C PHE A 156 1.29 -3.85 44.75
N LEU A 157 0.21 -3.08 44.60
CA LEU A 157 -0.31 -2.21 45.67
C LEU A 157 -0.86 -3.01 46.86
N SER A 158 -1.34 -4.23 46.62
CA SER A 158 -1.82 -5.14 47.67
C SER A 158 -0.68 -5.79 48.45
N ASN A 159 0.56 -5.73 47.95
CA ASN A 159 1.73 -6.26 48.63
C ASN A 159 2.34 -5.19 49.57
N PRO A 160 2.41 -5.43 50.89
CA PRO A 160 2.90 -4.45 51.86
C PRO A 160 4.38 -4.09 51.69
N ASP A 161 5.16 -4.88 50.95
CA ASP A 161 6.58 -4.60 50.66
C ASP A 161 6.76 -3.46 49.63
N TYR A 162 5.69 -3.06 48.95
CA TYR A 162 5.72 -2.03 47.92
C TYR A 162 5.15 -0.70 48.40
N THR A 163 5.94 0.36 48.25
CA THR A 163 5.39 1.72 48.26
C THR A 163 4.60 1.96 46.97
N LYS A 164 3.66 2.91 46.99
CA LYS A 164 2.89 3.28 45.79
C LYS A 164 3.77 3.56 44.56
N VAL A 165 4.83 4.35 44.75
CA VAL A 165 5.77 4.70 43.67
C VAL A 165 6.49 3.46 43.13
N ARG A 166 6.88 2.54 44.01
CA ARG A 166 7.54 1.29 43.61
C ARG A 166 6.58 0.36 42.88
N ALA A 167 5.35 0.22 43.38
CA ALA A 167 4.30 -0.56 42.73
C ALA A 167 4.01 -0.04 41.31
N GLU A 168 3.84 1.27 41.15
CA GLU A 168 3.63 1.89 39.83
C GLU A 168 4.82 1.65 38.89
N SER A 169 6.05 1.75 39.39
CA SER A 169 7.25 1.51 38.58
C SER A 169 7.39 0.06 38.14
N GLU A 170 7.18 -0.90 39.06
CA GLU A 170 7.27 -2.34 38.73
C GLU A 170 6.12 -2.79 37.84
N ALA A 171 4.91 -2.26 38.05
CA ALA A 171 3.76 -2.53 37.19
C ALA A 171 4.06 -2.11 35.75
N LYS A 172 4.56 -0.88 35.54
CA LYS A 172 4.93 -0.37 34.21
C LYS A 172 6.04 -1.17 33.55
N ARG A 173 6.98 -1.70 34.33
CA ARG A 173 8.09 -2.54 33.84
C ARG A 173 7.62 -3.95 33.46
N THR A 174 6.64 -4.49 34.18
CA THR A 174 6.15 -5.86 33.99
C THR A 174 5.07 -5.94 32.91
N VAL A 175 4.09 -5.03 32.95
CA VAL A 175 2.99 -4.96 32.00
C VAL A 175 2.85 -3.50 31.56
N PRO A 176 3.16 -3.16 30.30
CA PRO A 176 3.03 -1.78 29.83
C PRO A 176 1.56 -1.33 29.84
N GLN A 177 1.33 -0.02 29.98
CA GLN A 177 0.01 0.58 29.86
C GLN A 177 -0.56 0.43 28.44
N GLY A 178 -1.87 0.61 28.30
CA GLY A 178 -2.51 0.74 27.00
C GLY A 178 -1.80 1.79 26.14
N GLY A 179 -1.52 1.42 24.89
CA GLY A 179 -0.80 2.24 23.92
C GLY A 179 0.71 2.02 23.93
N ARG A 180 1.27 1.27 24.88
CA ARG A 180 2.72 1.12 25.05
C ARG A 180 3.22 -0.31 24.81
N SER A 181 2.35 -1.20 24.35
CA SER A 181 2.67 -2.59 23.99
C SER A 181 2.72 -2.74 22.47
N GLU A 182 3.80 -3.31 21.94
CA GLU A 182 3.88 -3.61 20.50
C GLU A 182 2.85 -4.64 20.04
N PHE A 183 2.31 -5.47 20.94
CA PHE A 183 1.21 -6.39 20.60
C PHE A 183 -0.04 -5.65 20.08
N GLN A 184 -0.20 -4.37 20.41
CA GLN A 184 -1.30 -3.54 19.89
C GLN A 184 -1.15 -3.16 18.41
N THR A 185 0.03 -3.39 17.80
CA THR A 185 0.20 -3.23 16.34
C THR A 185 -0.34 -4.42 15.56
N GLY A 186 -0.58 -5.55 16.25
CA GLY A 186 -0.90 -6.82 15.62
C GLY A 186 0.27 -7.42 14.83
N LEU A 187 1.46 -6.80 14.84
CA LEU A 187 2.65 -7.25 14.12
C LEU A 187 3.53 -8.22 14.93
N LEU A 188 3.22 -8.43 16.20
CA LEU A 188 3.90 -9.40 17.07
C LEU A 188 3.14 -10.73 17.12
N VAL A 189 3.93 -11.80 17.13
CA VAL A 189 3.45 -13.17 17.38
C VAL A 189 4.37 -13.81 18.42
N ASP A 190 3.78 -14.34 19.49
CA ASP A 190 4.46 -15.09 20.53
C ASP A 190 4.27 -16.58 20.27
N PHE A 191 5.36 -17.30 19.99
CA PHE A 191 5.33 -18.72 19.65
C PHE A 191 5.60 -19.61 20.86
N ASP A 192 4.97 -20.77 20.89
CA ASP A 192 5.33 -21.82 21.85
C ASP A 192 6.68 -22.46 21.47
N ILE A 193 7.72 -22.04 22.19
CA ILE A 193 9.09 -22.54 22.04
C ILE A 193 9.44 -23.63 23.07
N SER A 194 8.45 -24.28 23.68
CA SER A 194 8.69 -25.37 24.63
C SER A 194 9.44 -26.55 24.00
N ASP A 195 9.32 -26.71 22.67
CA ASP A 195 10.12 -27.64 21.87
C ASP A 195 11.34 -26.92 21.27
N SER A 196 12.55 -27.41 21.57
CA SER A 196 13.78 -26.83 21.04
C SER A 196 13.90 -26.90 19.52
N GLN A 197 13.20 -27.84 18.87
CA GLN A 197 13.19 -27.91 17.40
C GLN A 197 12.43 -26.73 16.80
N VAL A 198 11.37 -26.27 17.46
CA VAL A 198 10.59 -25.09 17.06
C VAL A 198 11.46 -23.83 17.17
N SER A 199 12.14 -23.64 18.31
CA SER A 199 13.01 -22.47 18.50
C SER A 199 14.15 -22.43 17.47
N GLU A 200 14.83 -23.56 17.24
CA GLU A 200 15.91 -23.64 16.23
C GLU A 200 15.40 -23.40 14.80
N TRP A 201 14.20 -23.90 14.48
CA TRP A 201 13.61 -23.70 13.15
C TRP A 201 13.25 -22.23 12.94
N LEU A 202 12.66 -21.57 13.94
CA LEU A 202 12.30 -20.15 13.86
C LEU A 202 13.56 -19.28 13.68
N GLU A 203 14.61 -19.47 14.48
CA GLU A 203 15.86 -18.70 14.35
C GLU A 203 16.49 -18.79 12.94
N ARG A 204 16.37 -19.97 12.30
CA ARG A 204 16.92 -20.23 10.96
C ARG A 204 16.03 -19.71 9.85
N ASN A 205 14.70 -19.74 10.01
CA ASN A 205 13.76 -19.55 8.90
C ASN A 205 12.89 -18.29 8.98
N CYS A 206 12.66 -17.71 10.16
CA CYS A 206 11.71 -16.59 10.36
C CYS A 206 11.89 -15.44 9.35
N VAL A 207 13.14 -15.09 9.03
CA VAL A 207 13.49 -13.98 8.14
C VAL A 207 12.98 -14.19 6.71
N LYS A 208 12.91 -15.44 6.23
CA LYS A 208 12.38 -15.75 4.89
C LYS A 208 10.91 -15.35 4.74
N TYR A 209 10.20 -15.29 5.87
CA TYR A 209 8.79 -14.92 5.96
C TYR A 209 8.61 -13.51 6.50
N GLY A 210 9.67 -12.69 6.57
CA GLY A 210 9.55 -11.31 7.04
C GLY A 210 9.43 -11.15 8.56
N PHE A 211 9.74 -12.20 9.32
CA PHE A 211 9.77 -12.15 10.78
C PHE A 211 11.20 -12.01 11.30
N ILE A 212 11.35 -11.29 12.41
CA ILE A 212 12.60 -11.15 13.16
C ILE A 212 12.36 -11.52 14.63
N LEU A 213 13.40 -12.02 15.30
CA LEU A 213 13.39 -12.13 16.76
C LEU A 213 13.42 -10.71 17.36
N ARG A 214 12.37 -10.32 18.08
CA ARG A 214 12.18 -8.91 18.46
C ARG A 214 13.09 -8.48 19.61
N TYR A 215 13.34 -9.37 20.57
CA TYR A 215 14.07 -9.09 21.81
C TYR A 215 15.22 -10.08 22.02
N PRO A 216 16.33 -9.97 21.26
CA PRO A 216 17.48 -10.84 21.42
C PRO A 216 18.29 -10.51 22.69
N GLU A 217 18.88 -11.54 23.31
CA GLU A 217 19.66 -11.43 24.56
C GLU A 217 20.85 -10.45 24.44
N SER A 218 21.46 -10.34 23.26
CA SER A 218 22.61 -9.47 23.03
C SER A 218 22.28 -7.97 22.96
N LYS A 219 21.00 -7.58 23.00
CA LYS A 219 20.54 -6.20 22.73
C LYS A 219 19.52 -5.67 23.74
N GLU A 220 19.42 -6.25 24.94
CA GLU A 220 18.47 -5.81 25.98
C GLU A 220 18.59 -4.30 26.28
N ASP A 221 19.83 -3.79 26.34
CA ASP A 221 20.12 -2.36 26.62
C ASP A 221 19.50 -1.42 25.58
N VAL A 222 19.39 -1.85 24.32
CA VAL A 222 18.86 -1.01 23.23
C VAL A 222 17.35 -1.17 23.11
N CYS A 223 16.82 -2.39 23.26
CA CYS A 223 15.38 -2.67 23.21
C CYS A 223 14.61 -2.13 24.42
N SER A 224 15.29 -1.85 25.54
CA SER A 224 14.64 -1.52 26.83
C SER A 224 13.60 -2.54 27.27
N HIS A 225 13.79 -3.80 26.87
CA HIS A 225 12.90 -4.94 27.14
C HIS A 225 13.76 -6.17 27.46
N THR A 226 13.29 -7.01 28.39
CA THR A 226 13.94 -8.29 28.70
C THR A 226 13.93 -9.19 27.47
N ALA A 227 15.02 -9.92 27.26
CA ALA A 227 15.13 -10.85 26.15
C ALA A 227 13.99 -11.88 26.16
N SER A 228 13.48 -12.18 24.96
CA SER A 228 12.49 -13.22 24.74
C SER A 228 12.81 -13.95 23.45
N GLY A 229 13.03 -15.26 23.57
CA GLY A 229 13.24 -16.16 22.43
C GLY A 229 11.97 -16.51 21.66
N SER A 230 10.80 -16.17 22.20
CA SER A 230 9.49 -16.61 21.68
C SER A 230 8.74 -15.54 20.89
N ILE A 231 9.09 -14.26 21.08
CA ILE A 231 8.37 -13.12 20.48
C ILE A 231 9.04 -12.71 19.17
N TYR A 232 8.29 -12.86 18.08
CA TYR A 232 8.71 -12.49 16.74
C TYR A 232 7.88 -11.34 16.20
N ARG A 233 8.56 -10.43 15.50
CA ARG A 233 7.98 -9.23 14.90
C ARG A 233 7.97 -9.35 13.39
N TYR A 234 6.81 -9.13 12.78
CA TYR A 234 6.73 -8.97 11.33
C TYR A 234 7.17 -7.56 10.93
N VAL A 235 8.08 -7.50 9.97
CA VAL A 235 8.62 -6.25 9.39
C VAL A 235 8.57 -6.27 7.86
N GLY A 236 8.06 -7.34 7.25
CA GLY A 236 8.15 -7.59 5.80
C GLY A 236 9.44 -8.29 5.41
N LYS A 237 9.42 -9.04 4.29
CA LYS A 237 10.53 -9.90 3.84
C LYS A 237 11.82 -9.12 3.60
N ASP A 238 11.75 -8.05 2.81
CA ASP A 238 12.94 -7.24 2.46
C ASP A 238 13.58 -6.58 3.70
N ASN A 239 12.76 -6.04 4.61
CA ASN A 239 13.26 -5.43 5.84
C ASN A 239 13.91 -6.48 6.74
N ALA A 240 13.28 -7.66 6.91
CA ALA A 240 13.84 -8.73 7.73
C ALA A 240 15.19 -9.22 7.19
N GLU A 241 15.33 -9.36 5.87
CA GLU A 241 16.58 -9.76 5.22
C GLU A 241 17.70 -8.73 5.44
N ASN A 242 17.37 -7.44 5.29
CA ASN A 242 18.30 -6.34 5.54
C ASN A 242 18.72 -6.29 7.02
N MET A 243 17.76 -6.38 7.93
CA MET A 243 18.01 -6.39 9.38
C MET A 243 18.90 -7.56 9.79
N ARG A 244 18.66 -8.77 9.25
CA ARG A 244 19.52 -9.94 9.48
C ARG A 244 20.93 -9.70 8.94
N SER A 245 21.05 -9.14 7.73
CA SER A 245 22.35 -8.89 7.08
C SER A 245 23.19 -7.85 7.80
N TYR A 246 22.54 -6.83 8.38
CA TYR A 246 23.21 -5.77 9.13
C TYR A 246 23.32 -6.06 10.63
N ASN A 247 22.74 -7.17 11.09
CA ASN A 247 22.64 -7.53 12.51
C ASN A 247 22.03 -6.39 13.35
N MET A 248 20.96 -5.79 12.82
CA MET A 248 20.25 -4.66 13.42
C MET A 248 18.92 -5.11 14.02
N ILE A 249 18.59 -4.55 15.19
CA ILE A 249 17.22 -4.60 15.73
C ILE A 249 16.34 -3.52 15.09
N LEU A 250 15.04 -3.54 15.36
CA LEU A 250 14.06 -2.65 14.72
C LEU A 250 14.40 -1.16 14.95
N GLU A 251 14.79 -0.80 16.17
CA GLU A 251 15.16 0.57 16.54
C GLU A 251 16.39 1.06 15.75
N GLU A 252 17.42 0.23 15.63
CA GLU A 252 18.64 0.53 14.89
C GLU A 252 18.36 0.65 13.39
N TYR A 253 17.54 -0.26 12.86
CA TYR A 253 17.19 -0.28 11.45
C TYR A 253 16.32 0.91 11.04
N ARG A 254 15.34 1.31 11.88
CA ARG A 254 14.53 2.49 11.63
C ARG A 254 15.39 3.75 11.57
N LEU A 255 16.29 3.94 12.55
CA LEU A 255 17.22 5.06 12.57
C LEU A 255 18.17 5.07 11.34
N TYR A 256 18.62 3.90 10.91
CA TYR A 256 19.42 3.74 9.70
C TYR A 256 18.68 4.25 8.46
N LEU A 257 17.41 3.87 8.27
CA LEU A 257 16.59 4.30 7.13
C LEU A 257 16.33 5.82 7.16
N GLU A 258 15.98 6.37 8.31
CA GLU A 258 15.79 7.83 8.49
C GLU A 258 17.07 8.61 8.13
N THR A 259 18.24 8.11 8.53
CA THR A 259 19.52 8.76 8.22
C THR A 259 19.82 8.76 6.72
N ARG A 260 19.42 7.70 5.99
CA ARG A 260 19.65 7.60 4.54
C ARG A 260 18.70 8.46 3.71
N GLN A 261 17.47 8.63 4.14
CA GLN A 261 16.50 9.49 3.44
C GLN A 261 16.84 10.98 3.55
N ASN A 262 17.57 11.36 4.60
CA ASN A 262 18.01 12.73 4.84
C ASN A 262 19.35 13.11 4.16
N GLN A 263 19.94 12.21 3.37
CA GLN A 263 21.19 12.40 2.62
C GLN A 263 20.93 12.59 1.12
#